data_AF-K5WQC1-F1
#
_entry.id   AF-K5WQC1-F1
#
_cell.length_a   1.000
_cell.length_b   1.000
_cell.length_c   1.000
_cell.angle_alpha   90.00
_cell.angle_beta   90.00
_cell.angle_gamma   90.00
#
_symmetry.space_group_name_H-M   'P 1'
#
loop_
_entity.id
_entity.type
_entity.pdbx_description
1 polymer ?
#
loop_
_entity_poly.entity_id
_entity_poly.type
_entity_poly.pdbx_seq_one_letter_code
_entity_poly.pdbx_strand_id
1 'polypeptide(L)'
;MLEHLKRNGCDVGPQNIVCEPCSTVRAGGFSPDAGAITICQERILHKQHMEDTIMHELVHMYDHCKFKVDWKNLRHHACSEIRANSLSGDCKFTRELRRGFLSISKQHQACVRRRAVMSVRANPACPDDETAERAVNEVWESCFNDTRPFDEIF
;
A
#
# COMPACT_ATOMS: atom_id res chain seq x y z
N MET A 1 -10.54 -3.04 -9.97
CA MET A 1 -9.15 -2.53 -10.00
C MET A 1 -8.60 -2.33 -11.41
N LEU A 2 -8.25 -3.39 -12.17
CA LEU A 2 -7.55 -3.26 -13.47
C LEU A 2 -8.30 -2.40 -14.52
N GLU A 3 -9.62 -2.52 -14.63
CA GLU A 3 -10.41 -1.66 -15.51
C GLU A 3 -10.32 -0.17 -15.13
N HIS A 4 -10.30 0.14 -13.83
CA HIS A 4 -10.17 1.51 -13.35
C HIS A 4 -8.77 2.06 -13.64
N LEU A 5 -7.74 1.24 -13.48
CA LEU A 5 -6.37 1.58 -13.85
C LEU A 5 -6.28 1.95 -15.35
N LYS A 6 -6.83 1.12 -16.23
CA LYS A 6 -6.92 1.39 -17.67
C LYS A 6 -7.65 2.70 -17.98
N ARG A 7 -8.79 2.96 -17.33
CA ARG A 7 -9.55 4.22 -17.49
C ARG A 7 -8.79 5.46 -17.02
N ASN A 8 -7.81 5.32 -16.14
CA ASN A 8 -6.97 6.42 -15.64
C ASN A 8 -5.60 6.48 -16.34
N GLY A 9 -5.44 5.80 -17.48
CA GLY A 9 -4.25 5.87 -18.31
C GLY A 9 -3.12 4.91 -17.89
N CYS A 10 -3.40 3.94 -17.04
CA CYS A 10 -2.44 2.94 -16.58
C CYS A 10 -2.94 1.53 -16.91
N ASP A 11 -2.82 1.13 -18.18
CA ASP A 11 -3.17 -0.24 -18.57
C ASP A 11 -2.11 -1.21 -18.03
N VAL A 12 -2.55 -2.20 -17.23
CA VAL A 12 -1.66 -3.15 -16.57
C VAL A 12 -1.71 -4.48 -17.30
N GLY A 13 -0.61 -4.82 -17.97
CA GLY A 13 -0.39 -6.13 -18.59
C GLY A 13 0.65 -6.97 -17.85
N PRO A 14 0.96 -8.18 -18.34
CA PRO A 14 1.98 -9.05 -17.75
C PRO A 14 3.36 -8.39 -17.62
N GLN A 15 3.71 -7.49 -18.54
CA GLN A 15 4.98 -6.74 -18.52
C GLN A 15 5.09 -5.77 -17.34
N ASN A 16 3.98 -5.39 -16.71
CA ASN A 16 3.96 -4.47 -15.57
C ASN A 16 4.10 -5.20 -14.23
N ILE A 17 4.09 -6.54 -14.21
CA ILE A 17 4.26 -7.33 -12.98
C ILE A 17 5.53 -8.16 -13.13
N VAL A 18 6.59 -7.70 -12.49
CA VAL A 18 7.93 -8.30 -12.58
C VAL A 18 8.19 -9.09 -11.31
N CYS A 19 8.59 -10.35 -11.46
CA CYS A 19 9.04 -11.19 -10.35
C CYS A 19 10.56 -11.29 -10.42
N GLU A 20 11.27 -10.88 -9.37
CA GLU A 20 12.73 -10.88 -9.37
C GLU A 20 13.33 -11.20 -7.99
N PRO A 21 14.61 -11.62 -7.93
CA PRO A 21 15.34 -11.70 -6.67
C PRO A 21 15.50 -10.32 -6.03
N CYS A 22 15.21 -10.21 -4.73
CA CYS A 22 15.35 -8.95 -4.00
C CYS A 22 16.34 -9.05 -2.83
N SER A 23 17.18 -8.03 -2.67
CA SER A 23 18.03 -7.86 -1.47
C SER A 23 17.25 -7.33 -0.26
N THR A 24 16.05 -6.79 -0.47
CA THR A 24 15.26 -6.15 0.59
C THR A 24 14.43 -7.16 1.39
N VAL A 25 13.90 -6.71 2.53
CA VAL A 25 12.93 -7.47 3.34
C VAL A 25 11.48 -7.31 2.88
N ARG A 26 11.22 -6.47 1.85
CA ARG A 26 9.87 -6.19 1.36
C ARG A 26 9.39 -7.29 0.41
N ALA A 27 8.09 -7.57 0.41
CA ALA A 27 7.47 -8.58 -0.46
C ALA A 27 7.26 -8.09 -1.90
N GLY A 28 7.14 -6.77 -2.08
CA GLY A 28 7.01 -6.13 -3.38
C GLY A 28 7.17 -4.62 -3.28
N GLY A 29 6.94 -3.94 -4.41
CA GLY A 29 6.95 -2.49 -4.50
C GLY A 29 6.50 -1.98 -5.86
N PHE A 30 5.78 -0.86 -5.87
CA PHE A 30 5.44 -0.10 -7.07
C PHE A 30 6.55 0.90 -7.41
N SER A 31 6.97 0.92 -8.68
CA SER A 31 7.89 1.91 -9.24
C SER A 31 7.11 2.89 -10.14
N PRO A 32 6.95 4.16 -9.73
CA PRO A 32 6.24 5.17 -10.51
C PRO A 32 6.88 5.43 -11.87
N ASP A 33 8.21 5.52 -11.91
CA ASP A 33 8.96 5.83 -13.13
C ASP A 33 8.90 4.68 -14.16
N ALA A 34 8.89 3.43 -13.68
CA ALA A 34 8.78 2.26 -14.54
C ALA A 34 7.32 1.88 -14.88
N GLY A 35 6.35 2.41 -14.13
CA GLY A 35 4.95 1.99 -14.25
C GLY A 35 4.77 0.49 -14.00
N ALA A 36 5.53 -0.07 -13.06
CA ALA A 36 5.61 -1.51 -12.83
C ALA A 36 5.57 -1.86 -11.33
N ILE A 37 5.06 -3.05 -11.05
CA ILE A 37 5.03 -3.70 -9.75
C ILE A 37 6.12 -4.76 -9.75
N THR A 38 7.03 -4.67 -8.79
CA THR A 38 8.02 -5.72 -8.51
C THR A 38 7.50 -6.61 -7.39
N ILE A 39 7.60 -7.92 -7.57
CA ILE A 39 7.36 -8.95 -6.56
C ILE A 39 8.68 -9.63 -6.24
N CYS A 40 9.02 -9.67 -4.96
CA CYS A 40 10.25 -10.26 -4.46
C CYS A 40 10.05 -11.76 -4.23
N GLN A 41 10.59 -12.58 -5.14
CA GLN A 41 10.29 -14.02 -5.19
C GLN A 41 10.62 -14.77 -3.89
N GLU A 42 11.67 -14.36 -3.17
CA GLU A 42 12.11 -15.02 -1.92
C GLU A 42 11.28 -14.60 -0.69
N ARG A 43 10.39 -13.62 -0.84
CA ARG A 43 9.62 -13.03 0.27
C ARG A 43 8.14 -13.44 0.25
N ILE A 44 7.68 -14.04 -0.86
CA ILE A 44 6.33 -14.56 -0.99
C ILE A 44 6.25 -15.95 -0.35
N LEU A 45 5.26 -16.14 0.53
CA LEU A 45 5.11 -17.37 1.33
C LEU A 45 4.09 -18.33 0.73
N HIS A 46 3.01 -17.79 0.18
CA HIS A 46 1.90 -18.53 -0.42
C HIS A 46 1.10 -17.61 -1.33
N LYS A 47 0.14 -18.20 -2.06
CA LYS A 47 -0.70 -17.50 -3.03
C LYS A 47 -1.41 -16.28 -2.43
N GLN A 48 -2.00 -16.41 -1.24
CA GLN A 48 -2.69 -15.29 -0.60
C GLN A 48 -1.73 -14.13 -0.27
N HIS A 49 -0.50 -14.42 0.17
CA HIS A 49 0.49 -13.37 0.43
C HIS A 49 0.82 -12.61 -0.87
N MET A 50 0.96 -13.34 -1.98
CA MET A 50 1.20 -12.75 -3.29
C MET A 50 0.02 -11.87 -3.73
N GLU A 51 -1.20 -12.34 -3.58
CA GLU A 51 -2.42 -11.60 -3.95
C GLU A 51 -2.55 -10.29 -3.15
N ASP A 52 -2.38 -10.35 -1.82
CA ASP A 52 -2.44 -9.16 -0.97
C ASP A 52 -1.30 -8.18 -1.33
N THR A 53 -0.09 -8.69 -1.63
CA THR A 53 1.05 -7.86 -2.06
C THR A 53 0.78 -7.18 -3.39
N ILE A 54 0.35 -7.92 -4.41
CA ILE A 54 0.02 -7.35 -5.73
C ILE A 54 -1.10 -6.31 -5.57
N MET A 55 -2.12 -6.59 -4.76
CA MET A 55 -3.21 -5.64 -4.56
C MET A 55 -2.76 -4.36 -3.87
N HIS A 56 -1.84 -4.46 -2.89
CA HIS A 56 -1.22 -3.32 -2.23
C HIS A 56 -0.54 -2.41 -3.27
N GLU A 57 0.33 -2.98 -4.10
CA GLU A 57 1.05 -2.23 -5.12
C GLU A 57 0.14 -1.71 -6.25
N LEU A 58 -0.94 -2.42 -6.57
CA LEU A 58 -1.95 -1.94 -7.53
C LEU A 58 -2.71 -0.72 -7.00
N VAL A 59 -2.94 -0.60 -5.69
CA VAL A 59 -3.53 0.61 -5.09
C VAL A 59 -2.57 1.79 -5.23
N HIS A 60 -1.27 1.60 -4.99
CA HIS A 60 -0.26 2.63 -5.24
C HIS A 60 -0.23 3.08 -6.70
N MET A 61 -0.27 2.13 -7.63
CA MET A 61 -0.35 2.44 -9.05
C MET A 61 -1.64 3.20 -9.37
N TYR A 62 -2.78 2.78 -8.83
CA TYR A 62 -4.05 3.47 -9.05
C TYR A 62 -3.99 4.91 -8.55
N ASP A 63 -3.49 5.13 -7.33
CA ASP A 63 -3.37 6.45 -6.74
C ASP A 63 -2.43 7.34 -7.55
N HIS A 64 -1.29 6.80 -8.00
CA HIS A 64 -0.38 7.52 -8.88
C HIS A 64 -1.08 8.01 -10.16
N CYS A 65 -1.83 7.12 -10.81
CA CYS A 65 -2.48 7.42 -12.08
C CYS A 65 -3.68 8.36 -11.91
N LYS A 66 -4.49 8.14 -10.87
CA LYS A 66 -5.74 8.86 -10.60
C LYS A 66 -5.51 10.21 -9.94
N PHE A 67 -4.71 10.23 -8.87
CA PHE A 67 -4.52 11.39 -8.00
C PHE A 67 -3.22 12.13 -8.23
N LYS A 68 -2.36 11.63 -9.15
CA LYS A 68 -1.07 12.25 -9.47
C LYS A 68 -0.20 12.42 -8.22
N VAL A 69 -0.06 11.32 -7.48
CA VAL A 69 0.71 11.24 -6.23
C VAL A 69 2.12 11.77 -6.44
N ASP A 70 2.53 12.66 -5.54
CA ASP A 70 3.92 13.11 -5.40
C ASP A 70 4.55 12.30 -4.28
N TRP A 71 5.41 11.35 -4.65
CA TRP A 71 6.02 10.40 -3.72
C TRP A 71 7.05 11.04 -2.78
N LYS A 72 7.44 12.30 -3.00
CA LYS A 72 8.27 13.09 -2.07
C LYS A 72 7.41 13.91 -1.10
N ASN A 73 6.13 14.11 -1.40
CA ASN A 73 5.19 14.72 -0.48
C ASN A 73 4.68 13.67 0.52
N LEU A 74 5.07 13.81 1.79
CA LEU A 74 4.74 12.84 2.84
C LEU A 74 3.23 12.65 3.03
N ARG A 75 2.40 13.66 2.77
CA ARG A 75 0.93 13.55 2.86
C ARG A 75 0.36 12.70 1.73
N HIS A 76 0.88 12.87 0.51
CA HIS A 76 0.46 12.07 -0.64
C HIS A 76 0.88 10.61 -0.46
N HIS A 77 2.13 10.39 -0.05
CA HIS A 77 2.64 9.05 0.26
C HIS A 77 1.84 8.40 1.39
N ALA A 78 1.61 9.10 2.50
CA ALA A 78 0.82 8.62 3.62
C ALA A 78 -0.61 8.23 3.20
N CYS A 79 -1.26 9.06 2.38
CA CYS A 79 -2.60 8.77 1.89
C CYS A 79 -2.65 7.47 1.08
N SER A 80 -1.66 7.28 0.18
CA SER A 80 -1.61 6.07 -0.64
C SER A 80 -1.31 4.82 0.19
N GLU A 81 -0.47 4.94 1.22
CA GLU A 81 -0.20 3.87 2.17
C GLU A 81 -1.41 3.50 3.04
N ILE A 82 -2.18 4.48 3.49
CA ILE A 82 -3.42 4.23 4.24
C ILE A 82 -4.38 3.40 3.37
N ARG A 83 -4.58 3.84 2.13
CA ARG A 83 -5.46 3.18 1.16
C ARG A 83 -4.95 1.78 0.81
N ALA A 84 -3.66 1.63 0.52
CA ALA A 84 -3.06 0.35 0.17
C ALA A 84 -3.19 -0.66 1.32
N ASN A 85 -2.84 -0.28 2.56
CA ASN A 85 -2.96 -1.17 3.71
C ASN A 85 -4.41 -1.51 4.08
N SER A 86 -5.36 -0.59 3.83
CA SER A 86 -6.78 -0.82 4.10
C SER A 86 -7.43 -1.73 3.05
N LEU A 87 -7.18 -1.49 1.76
CA LEU A 87 -7.94 -2.08 0.64
C LEU A 87 -7.34 -3.37 0.07
N SER A 88 -6.07 -3.66 0.33
CA SER A 88 -5.37 -4.83 -0.24
C SER A 88 -5.56 -6.14 0.53
N GLY A 89 -6.14 -6.08 1.71
CA GLY A 89 -6.19 -7.21 2.65
C GLY A 89 -4.94 -7.35 3.53
N ASP A 90 -3.95 -6.45 3.41
CA ASP A 90 -2.71 -6.51 4.21
C ASP A 90 -2.96 -6.40 5.73
N CYS A 91 -4.07 -5.73 6.10
CA CYS A 91 -4.56 -5.55 7.46
C CYS A 91 -5.81 -6.38 7.78
N LYS A 92 -6.01 -7.53 7.11
CA LYS A 92 -7.00 -8.54 7.50
C LYS A 92 -6.70 -9.08 8.90
N PHE A 93 -7.75 -9.32 9.70
CA PHE A 93 -7.63 -9.81 11.07
C PHE A 93 -6.77 -11.08 11.19
N THR A 94 -6.95 -12.05 10.29
CA THR A 94 -6.18 -13.30 10.29
C THR A 94 -4.68 -13.09 10.03
N ARG A 95 -4.30 -12.06 9.25
CA ARG A 95 -2.88 -11.69 9.05
C ARG A 95 -2.31 -11.04 10.29
N GLU A 96 -3.06 -10.13 10.92
CA GLU A 96 -2.61 -9.48 12.15
C GLU A 96 -2.47 -10.48 13.30
N LEU A 97 -3.38 -11.46 13.40
CA LEU A 97 -3.26 -12.57 14.34
C LEU A 97 -1.96 -13.36 14.11
N ARG A 98 -1.64 -13.69 12.85
CA ARG A 98 -0.37 -14.37 12.50
C ARG A 98 0.87 -13.50 12.77
N ARG A 99 0.72 -12.18 12.75
CA ARG A 99 1.77 -11.21 13.14
C ARG A 99 1.86 -11.00 14.65
N GLY A 100 1.04 -11.68 15.45
CA GLY A 100 1.04 -11.59 16.91
C GLY A 100 0.26 -10.41 17.48
N PHE A 101 -0.50 -9.69 16.65
CA PHE A 101 -1.34 -8.59 17.11
C PHE A 101 -2.75 -9.11 17.41
N LEU A 102 -3.17 -8.92 18.66
CA LEU A 102 -4.50 -9.24 19.16
C LEU A 102 -5.10 -7.97 19.75
N SER A 103 -6.17 -7.46 19.15
CA SER A 103 -6.97 -6.38 19.72
C SER A 103 -8.46 -6.69 19.58
N ILE A 104 -9.21 -6.42 20.64
CA ILE A 104 -10.66 -6.67 20.68
C ILE A 104 -11.43 -5.57 19.92
N SER A 105 -10.82 -4.40 19.69
CA SER A 105 -11.46 -3.28 18.99
C SER A 105 -10.52 -2.56 18.03
N LYS A 106 -11.09 -2.03 16.93
CA LYS A 106 -10.41 -1.18 15.92
C LYS A 106 -9.07 -1.73 15.40
N GLN A 107 -8.94 -3.06 15.33
CA GLN A 107 -7.69 -3.70 14.95
C GLN A 107 -7.27 -3.36 13.51
N HIS A 108 -8.24 -3.24 12.59
CA HIS A 108 -7.97 -2.86 11.22
C HIS A 108 -7.36 -1.45 11.14
N GLN A 109 -7.99 -0.46 11.79
CA GLN A 109 -7.47 0.91 11.87
C GLN A 109 -6.08 0.96 12.50
N ALA A 110 -5.86 0.21 13.59
CA ALA A 110 -4.57 0.15 14.26
C ALA A 110 -3.47 -0.43 13.33
N CYS A 111 -3.79 -1.50 12.59
CA CYS A 111 -2.87 -2.07 11.60
C CYS A 111 -2.56 -1.06 10.48
N VAL A 112 -3.59 -0.46 9.88
CA VAL A 112 -3.43 0.49 8.76
C VAL A 112 -2.56 1.67 9.17
N ARG A 113 -2.84 2.25 10.35
CA ARG A 113 -2.05 3.39 10.88
C ARG A 113 -0.60 2.99 11.14
N ARG A 114 -0.37 1.84 11.80
CA ARG A 114 0.99 1.35 12.09
C ARG A 114 1.79 1.12 10.81
N ARG A 115 1.18 0.49 9.80
CA ARG A 115 1.83 0.15 8.52
C ARG A 115 2.12 1.41 7.70
N ALA A 116 1.17 2.33 7.62
CA ALA A 116 1.36 3.59 6.91
C ALA A 116 2.48 4.43 7.52
N VAL A 117 2.53 4.57 8.85
CA VAL A 117 3.62 5.28 9.55
C VAL A 117 4.97 4.62 9.26
N MET A 118 5.03 3.28 9.31
CA MET A 118 6.26 2.53 9.00
C MET A 118 6.76 2.80 7.58
N SER A 119 5.88 2.85 6.59
CA SER A 119 6.27 3.13 5.20
C SER A 119 6.69 4.58 5.01
N VAL A 120 5.92 5.54 5.53
CA VAL A 120 6.26 6.97 5.45
C VAL A 120 7.59 7.28 6.14
N ARG A 121 7.86 6.65 7.29
CA ARG A 121 9.15 6.75 7.98
C ARG A 121 10.34 6.30 7.12
N ALA A 122 10.13 5.30 6.26
CA ALA A 122 11.17 4.80 5.36
C ALA A 122 11.31 5.64 4.07
N ASN A 123 10.53 6.71 3.92
CA ASN A 123 10.65 7.63 2.79
C ASN A 123 11.86 8.55 2.97
N PRO A 124 12.76 8.69 1.96
CA PRO A 124 13.93 9.58 2.05
C PRO A 124 13.62 11.06 2.32
N ALA A 125 12.40 11.52 2.01
CA ALA A 125 11.95 12.88 2.30
C ALA A 125 11.45 13.07 3.74
N CYS A 126 11.34 11.99 4.53
CA CYS A 126 10.87 12.03 5.91
C CYS A 126 12.03 12.37 6.86
N PRO A 127 11.99 13.49 7.59
CA PRO A 127 13.10 13.90 8.44
C PRO A 127 13.19 13.10 9.75
N ASP A 128 12.04 12.70 10.31
CA ASP A 128 11.93 12.04 11.61
C ASP A 128 10.60 11.27 11.74
N ASP A 129 10.51 10.46 12.79
CA ASP A 129 9.35 9.62 13.10
C ASP A 129 8.09 10.45 13.40
N GLU A 130 8.24 11.57 14.10
CA GLU A 130 7.11 12.44 14.49
C GLU A 130 6.43 13.02 13.24
N THR A 131 7.23 13.40 12.25
CA THR A 131 6.75 13.91 10.96
C THR A 131 6.01 12.83 10.17
N ALA A 132 6.45 11.56 10.24
CA ALA A 132 5.72 10.45 9.63
C ALA A 132 4.34 10.25 10.27
N GLU A 133 4.28 10.24 11.61
CA GLU A 133 3.02 10.13 12.35
C GLU A 133 2.08 11.30 12.07
N ARG A 134 2.61 12.53 12.06
CA ARG A 134 1.84 13.73 11.75
C ARG A 134 1.27 13.68 10.34
N ALA A 135 2.06 13.32 9.33
CA ALA A 135 1.59 13.22 7.94
C ALA A 135 0.45 12.20 7.79
N VAL A 136 0.54 11.03 8.46
CA VAL A 136 -0.53 10.02 8.47
C VAL A 136 -1.79 10.55 9.15
N ASN A 137 -1.65 11.24 10.28
CA ASN A 137 -2.79 11.74 11.04
C ASN A 137 -3.55 12.85 10.29
N GLU A 138 -2.84 13.73 9.61
CA GLU A 138 -3.44 14.86 8.87
C GLU A 138 -4.34 14.41 7.72
N VAL A 139 -4.02 13.28 7.07
CA VAL A 139 -4.79 12.77 5.92
C VAL A 139 -5.73 11.61 6.27
N TRP A 140 -5.71 11.15 7.53
CA TRP A 140 -6.37 9.92 7.97
C TRP A 140 -7.84 9.84 7.56
N GLU A 141 -8.65 10.82 7.98
CA GLU A 141 -10.10 10.80 7.74
C GLU A 141 -10.46 10.79 6.25
N SER A 142 -9.70 11.52 5.42
CA SER A 142 -9.96 11.55 3.98
C SER A 142 -9.56 10.25 3.30
N CYS A 143 -8.40 9.70 3.65
CA CYS A 143 -7.80 8.60 2.90
C CYS A 143 -8.30 7.23 3.37
N PHE A 144 -8.58 7.08 4.67
CA PHE A 144 -9.11 5.84 5.22
C PHE A 144 -10.56 5.58 4.79
N ASN A 145 -11.36 6.64 4.64
CA ASN A 145 -12.75 6.52 4.21
C ASN A 145 -12.91 6.47 2.67
N ASP A 146 -11.82 6.65 1.91
CA ASP A 146 -11.85 6.57 0.45
C ASP A 146 -11.55 5.14 -0.02
N THR A 147 -12.60 4.40 -0.39
CA THR A 147 -12.52 3.00 -0.81
C THR A 147 -12.23 2.81 -2.29
N ARG A 148 -12.17 3.88 -3.09
CA ARG A 148 -11.99 3.79 -4.55
C ARG A 148 -10.72 3.00 -4.90
N PRO A 149 -10.71 2.18 -5.97
CA PRO A 149 -11.80 1.94 -6.91
C PRO A 149 -12.76 0.80 -6.49
N PHE A 150 -12.75 0.40 -5.21
CA PHE A 150 -13.64 -0.62 -4.69
C PHE A 150 -14.89 0.03 -4.09
N ASP A 151 -15.99 -0.72 -4.06
CA ASP A 151 -17.22 -0.28 -3.42
C ASP A 151 -17.14 -0.44 -1.89
N GLU A 152 -16.40 -1.45 -1.41
CA GLU A 152 -16.25 -1.79 0.01
C GLU A 152 -14.82 -2.29 0.34
N ILE A 153 -14.50 -2.38 1.63
CA ILE A 153 -13.21 -2.91 2.15
C ILE A 153 -13.35 -4.43 2.36
N PHE A 154 -12.36 -5.22 1.92
CA PHE A 154 -12.34 -6.70 1.94
C PHE A 154 -11.49 -7.32 3.06
#